data_AF-A0A1H4IR09-F1
#
_entry.id   AF-A0A1H4IR09-F1
#
_cell.length_a   1.000
_cell.length_b   1.000
_cell.length_c   1.000
_cell.angle_alpha   90.00
_cell.angle_beta   90.00
_cell.angle_gamma   90.00
#
_symmetry.space_group_name_H-M   'P 1'
#
loop_
_entity.id
_entity.type
_entity.pdbx_description
1 polymer ?
#
loop_
_entity_poly.entity_id
_entity_poly.type
_entity_poly.pdbx_seq_one_letter_code
_entity_poly.pdbx_strand_id
1 'polypeptide(L)'
;MIVEEAGERIAVSTRIQEDGQLVYDFLWIDGPGESDYGFTLGLSTHPAGAPQPTLTDDELEQHARQFVRAFFAPDGIGPSDFPDFVAARRDDGR
;
A
#
# COMPACT_ATOMS: atom_id res chain seq x y z
N MET A 1 0.50 11.01 3.64
CA MET A 1 1.96 10.78 3.65
C MET A 1 2.37 10.16 2.32
N ILE A 2 3.59 10.41 1.83
CA ILE A 2 4.16 9.66 0.69
C ILE A 2 5.28 8.79 1.21
N VAL A 3 5.28 7.52 0.82
CA VAL A 3 6.31 6.53 1.17
C VAL A 3 7.00 6.08 -0.09
N GLU A 4 8.33 6.06 -0.07
CA GLU A 4 9.16 5.65 -1.19
C GLU A 4 9.87 4.32 -0.88
N GLU A 5 9.74 3.33 -1.76
CA GLU A 5 10.41 2.03 -1.64
C GLU A 5 10.88 1.57 -3.00
N ALA A 6 12.20 1.33 -3.14
CA ALA A 6 12.79 0.89 -4.40
C ALA A 6 12.28 1.70 -5.61
N GLY A 7 12.29 3.03 -5.55
CA GLY A 7 11.84 3.93 -6.62
C GLY A 7 10.32 4.06 -6.79
N GLU A 8 9.53 3.26 -6.07
CA GLU A 8 8.07 3.30 -6.11
C GLU A 8 7.52 4.26 -5.07
N ARG A 9 6.38 4.90 -5.40
CA ARG A 9 5.75 5.90 -4.54
C ARG A 9 4.35 5.49 -4.15
N ILE A 10 4.12 5.33 -2.85
CA ILE A 10 2.83 5.01 -2.26
C ILE A 10 2.31 6.23 -1.49
N ALA A 11 1.16 6.76 -1.89
CA ALA A 11 0.41 7.73 -1.12
C ALA A 11 -0.42 7.02 -0.06
N VAL A 12 -0.26 7.44 1.19
CA VAL A 12 -1.04 6.96 2.33
C VAL A 12 -1.96 8.07 2.80
N SER A 13 -3.25 7.79 2.82
CA SER A 13 -4.28 8.69 3.35
C SER A 13 -5.09 7.99 4.44
N THR A 14 -5.57 8.78 5.38
CA THR A 14 -6.41 8.30 6.49
C THR A 14 -7.84 8.73 6.23
N ARG A 15 -8.79 7.80 6.41
CA ARG A 15 -10.21 8.05 6.18
C ARG A 15 -11.05 7.35 7.26
N ILE A 16 -12.15 7.98 7.64
CA ILE A 16 -13.19 7.34 8.46
C ILE A 16 -14.28 6.87 7.50
N GLN A 17 -14.62 5.59 7.55
CA GLN A 17 -15.72 5.03 6.78
C GLN A 17 -17.08 5.42 7.39
N GLU A 18 -18.17 5.20 6.64
CA GLU A 18 -19.53 5.58 7.04
C GLU A 18 -19.99 4.89 8.34
N ASP A 19 -19.44 3.71 8.63
CA ASP A 19 -19.68 2.95 9.86
C ASP A 19 -18.82 3.43 11.06
N GLY A 20 -17.98 4.46 10.85
CA GLY A 20 -17.09 5.02 11.86
C GLY A 20 -15.73 4.32 11.97
N GLN A 21 -15.46 3.32 11.11
CA GLN A 21 -14.19 2.61 11.10
C GLN A 21 -13.07 3.48 10.54
N LEU A 22 -11.95 3.56 11.28
CA LEU A 22 -10.71 4.14 10.78
C LEU A 22 -10.03 3.20 9.78
N VAL A 23 -9.76 3.73 8.59
CA VAL A 23 -9.02 3.04 7.54
C VAL A 23 -7.86 3.88 7.02
N TYR A 24 -6.86 3.18 6.51
CA TYR A 24 -5.71 3.75 5.82
C TYR A 24 -5.72 3.27 4.39
N ASP A 25 -5.87 4.19 3.45
CA ASP A 25 -5.84 3.91 2.02
C ASP A 25 -4.39 4.08 1.52
N PHE A 26 -3.85 3.05 0.87
CA PHE A 26 -2.53 3.03 0.26
C PHE A 26 -2.69 3.00 -1.25
N LEU A 27 -2.23 4.05 -1.92
CA LEU A 27 -2.38 4.25 -3.36
C LEU A 27 -1.03 4.32 -4.03
N TRP A 28 -0.80 3.50 -5.05
CA TRP A 28 0.43 3.52 -5.83
C TRP A 28 0.30 4.56 -6.96
N ILE A 29 1.08 5.64 -6.85
CA ILE A 29 0.94 6.82 -7.72
C ILE A 29 1.30 6.50 -9.18
N ASP A 30 2.39 5.76 -9.39
CA ASP A 30 2.89 5.35 -10.71
C ASP A 30 2.90 3.82 -10.81
N GLY A 31 1.88 3.19 -10.22
CA GLY A 31 1.79 1.76 -10.10
C GLY A 31 1.50 1.03 -11.41
N PRO A 32 1.45 -0.30 -11.36
CA PRO A 32 1.25 -1.16 -12.53
C PRO A 32 -0.13 -1.07 -13.21
N GLY A 33 -1.10 -0.41 -12.59
CA GLY A 33 -2.48 -0.29 -13.10
C GLY A 33 -2.75 1.07 -13.74
N GLU A 34 -3.69 1.09 -14.71
CA GLU A 34 -4.08 2.34 -15.40
C GLU A 34 -4.66 3.41 -14.46
N SER A 35 -5.18 3.04 -13.28
CA SER A 35 -5.52 3.96 -12.18
C SER A 35 -5.68 3.23 -10.84
N ASP A 36 -5.36 3.93 -9.75
CA ASP A 36 -5.66 3.61 -8.35
C ASP A 36 -5.27 2.22 -7.84
N TYR A 37 -4.15 1.65 -8.32
CA TYR A 37 -3.67 0.38 -7.78
C TYR A 37 -3.16 0.54 -6.35
N GLY A 38 -3.62 -0.29 -5.43
CA GLY A 38 -3.36 -0.09 -4.01
C GLY A 38 -4.14 -1.04 -3.11
N PHE A 39 -4.15 -0.74 -1.82
CA PHE A 39 -4.92 -1.50 -0.83
C PHE A 39 -5.43 -0.60 0.29
N THR A 40 -6.51 -1.01 0.94
CA THR A 40 -7.05 -0.33 2.13
C THR A 40 -6.82 -1.22 3.34
N LEU A 41 -6.20 -0.67 4.39
CA LEU A 41 -6.04 -1.32 5.67
C LEU A 41 -7.11 -0.81 6.64
N GLY A 42 -8.05 -1.68 6.99
CA GLY A 42 -9.03 -1.40 8.05
C GLY A 42 -8.57 -1.94 9.38
N LEU A 43 -8.56 -1.11 10.42
CA LEU A 43 -8.34 -1.58 11.78
C LEU A 43 -9.67 -2.14 12.31
N SER A 44 -9.66 -3.36 12.82
CA SER A 44 -10.87 -4.05 13.26
C SER A 44 -11.61 -3.26 14.35
N THR A 45 -12.94 -3.30 14.29
CA THR A 45 -13.81 -2.60 15.23
C THR A 45 -13.57 -3.12 16.65
N HIS A 46 -12.99 -2.26 17.48
CA HIS A 46 -12.95 -2.49 18.91
C HIS A 46 -14.39 -2.46 19.48
N PRO A 47 -14.65 -3.16 20.59
CA PRO A 47 -15.94 -3.08 21.26
C PRO A 47 -16.31 -1.62 21.54
N ALA A 48 -17.60 -1.30 21.36
CA ALA A 48 -18.14 0.05 21.48
C ALA A 48 -17.65 0.74 22.77
N GLY A 49 -16.93 1.85 22.62
CA GLY A 49 -16.42 2.65 23.75
C GLY A 49 -14.92 2.50 24.05
N ALA A 50 -14.20 1.59 23.37
CA ALA A 50 -12.74 1.56 23.44
C ALA A 50 -12.11 2.50 22.38
N PRO A 51 -10.97 3.16 22.67
CA PRO A 51 -10.25 3.94 21.67
C PRO A 51 -9.87 3.02 20.50
N GLN A 52 -10.17 3.45 19.27
CA GLN A 52 -9.71 2.74 18.09
C GLN A 52 -8.17 2.80 18.09
N PRO A 53 -7.46 1.67 17.90
CA PRO A 53 -6.04 1.71 17.66
C PRO A 53 -5.80 2.57 16.42
N THR A 54 -4.74 3.35 16.43
CA THR A 54 -4.26 4.11 15.28
C THR A 54 -2.86 3.63 14.99
N LEU A 55 -2.53 3.42 13.73
CA LEU A 55 -1.16 3.17 13.33
C LEU A 55 -0.36 4.46 13.38
N THR A 56 0.87 4.32 13.82
CA THR A 56 1.91 5.35 13.74
C THR A 56 2.39 5.50 12.29
N ASP A 57 3.04 6.64 12.00
CA ASP A 57 3.62 6.87 10.67
C ASP A 57 4.65 5.77 10.30
N ASP A 58 5.47 5.31 11.26
CA ASP A 58 6.43 4.20 11.05
C ASP A 58 5.72 2.90 10.64
N GLU A 59 4.64 2.54 11.32
CA GLU A 59 3.87 1.34 10.97
C GLU A 59 3.25 1.46 9.56
N LEU A 60 2.72 2.62 9.22
CA LEU A 60 2.18 2.88 7.88
C LEU A 60 3.28 2.80 6.81
N GLU A 61 4.46 3.38 7.07
CA GLU A 61 5.62 3.24 6.18
C GLU A 61 6.01 1.79 6.00
N GLN A 62 6.07 1.00 7.07
CA GLN A 62 6.44 -0.41 6.98
C GLN A 62 5.43 -1.22 6.17
N HIS A 63 4.12 -0.95 6.33
CA HIS A 63 3.09 -1.58 5.49
C HIS A 63 3.25 -1.23 4.00
N ALA A 64 3.50 0.04 3.66
CA ALA A 64 3.71 0.47 2.29
C ALA A 64 4.97 -0.18 1.66
N ARG A 65 6.10 -0.16 2.38
CA ARG A 65 7.35 -0.78 1.93
C ARG A 65 7.22 -2.28 1.76
N GLN A 66 6.56 -2.96 2.71
CA GLN A 66 6.32 -4.40 2.65
C GLN A 66 5.45 -4.76 1.44
N PHE A 67 4.42 -3.97 1.16
CA PHE A 67 3.56 -4.18 -0.01
C PHE A 67 4.36 -4.13 -1.32
N VAL A 68 5.19 -3.10 -1.52
CA VAL A 68 6.04 -2.98 -2.72
C VAL A 68 7.01 -4.16 -2.82
N ARG A 69 7.67 -4.55 -1.72
CA ARG A 69 8.59 -5.70 -1.71
C ARG A 69 7.88 -7.01 -2.03
N ALA A 70 6.70 -7.24 -1.44
CA ALA A 70 5.91 -8.44 -1.68
C ALA A 70 5.38 -8.49 -3.11
N PHE A 71 5.03 -7.34 -3.70
CA PHE A 71 4.59 -7.24 -5.08
C PHE A 71 5.67 -7.72 -6.07
N PHE A 72 6.93 -7.30 -5.88
CA PHE A 72 8.05 -7.69 -6.75
C PHE A 72 8.73 -9.02 -6.38
N ALA A 73 8.33 -9.66 -5.28
CA ALA A 73 8.87 -10.94 -4.88
C ALA A 73 8.64 -12.00 -5.99
N PRO A 74 9.47 -13.05 -6.08
CA PRO A 74 9.36 -14.09 -7.13
C PRO A 74 7.96 -14.73 -7.24
N ASP A 75 7.27 -14.89 -6.10
CA ASP A 75 5.91 -15.42 -6.00
C ASP A 75 4.87 -14.32 -5.67
N GLY A 76 5.26 -13.06 -5.91
CA GLY A 76 4.43 -11.89 -5.70
C GLY A 76 3.38 -11.70 -6.80
N ILE A 77 2.46 -10.77 -6.56
CA ILE A 77 1.40 -10.42 -7.52
C ILE A 77 2.00 -9.82 -8.80
N GLY A 78 3.07 -9.03 -8.69
CA GLY A 78 3.67 -8.33 -9.83
C GLY A 78 4.11 -9.26 -10.96
N PRO A 79 4.98 -10.27 -10.70
CA PRO A 79 5.42 -11.19 -11.75
C PRO A 79 4.29 -12.00 -12.42
N SER A 80 3.19 -12.26 -11.70
CA SER A 80 2.05 -13.01 -12.24
C SER A 80 1.10 -12.11 -13.04
N ASP A 81 0.66 -11.01 -12.43
CA ASP A 81 -0.47 -10.23 -12.92
C ASP A 81 -0.02 -8.97 -13.68
N PHE A 82 1.22 -8.52 -13.47
CA PHE A 82 1.80 -7.33 -14.09
C PHE A 82 3.24 -7.56 -14.61
N PRO A 83 3.48 -8.59 -15.44
CA PRO A 83 4.82 -8.98 -15.86
C PRO A 83 5.56 -7.86 -16.62
N ASP A 84 4.86 -7.09 -17.44
CA ASP A 84 5.44 -5.99 -18.23
C ASP A 84 5.93 -4.83 -17.33
N PHE A 85 5.19 -4.51 -16.27
CA PHE A 85 5.59 -3.49 -15.30
C PHE A 85 6.87 -3.90 -14.55
N VAL A 86 6.96 -5.16 -14.13
CA VAL A 86 8.17 -5.70 -13.48
C VAL A 86 9.37 -5.70 -14.43
N ALA A 87 9.16 -6.04 -15.70
CA ALA A 87 10.22 -6.02 -16.70
C ALA A 87 10.75 -4.60 -16.93
N ALA A 88 9.86 -3.61 -17.12
CA ALA A 88 10.23 -2.21 -17.29
C ALA A 88 11.02 -1.67 -16.08
N ARG A 89 10.60 -2.04 -14.86
CA ARG A 89 11.30 -1.62 -13.63
C ARG A 89 12.73 -2.15 -13.53
N ARG A 90 12.97 -3.37 -14.02
CA ARG A 90 14.31 -3.99 -14.07
C ARG A 90 15.19 -3.38 -15.14
N ASP A 91 14.60 -2.89 -16.23
CA ASP A 91 15.32 -2.24 -17.35
C ASP A 91 15.79 -0.83 -16.97
N ASP A 92 14.97 -0.05 -16.26
CA ASP A 92 15.33 1.28 -15.74
C ASP A 92 16.46 1.25 -14.68
N GLY A 93 16.77 0.06 -14.15
CA GLY A 93 17.81 -0.15 -13.14
C GLY A 93 19.20 -0.53 -13.68
N ARG A 94 19.47 -0.43 -15.00
CA ARG A 94 20.75 -0.87 -15.62
C ARG A 94 21.57 0.24 -16.28
#